data_AF-A0A8D5UH84-F1
#
_entry.id   AF-A0A8D5UH84-F1
#
_cell.length_a   1.000
_cell.length_b   1.000
_cell.length_c   1.000
_cell.angle_alpha   90.00
_cell.angle_beta   90.00
_cell.angle_gamma   90.00
#
_symmetry.space_group_name_H-M   'P 1'
#
loop_
_entity.id
_entity.type
_entity.pdbx_description
1 polymer ?
#
loop_
_entity_poly.entity_id
_entity_poly.type
_entity_poly.pdbx_seq_one_letter_code
_entity_poly.pdbx_strand_id
1 'polypeptide(L)'
;MASAINWLKERGIQPQSDGTFKPVEPIVRPYQRNAFVYFRDPDGHNLELICIVPDDVPADLPRMYWSEWEKLALKKRDKRDFPT
;
A
#
# COMPACT_ATOMS: atom_id res chain seq x y z
N MET A 1 3.76 -3.04 -6.68
CA MET A 1 3.51 -3.07 -5.23
C MET A 1 2.63 -4.25 -4.80
N ALA A 2 1.50 -4.52 -5.45
CA ALA A 2 0.54 -5.57 -5.08
C ALA A 2 1.16 -6.95 -4.71
N SER A 3 2.22 -7.38 -5.39
CA SER A 3 2.86 -8.69 -5.15
C SER A 3 3.88 -8.72 -3.98
N ALA A 4 4.13 -7.60 -3.29
CA ALA A 4 5.21 -7.49 -2.30
C ALA A 4 5.10 -8.52 -1.15
N ILE A 5 3.88 -8.79 -0.69
CA ILE A 5 3.64 -9.76 0.39
C ILE A 5 3.94 -11.18 -0.05
N ASN A 6 3.55 -11.56 -1.27
CA ASN A 6 3.87 -12.88 -1.81
C ASN A 6 5.38 -13.04 -2.03
N TRP A 7 6.03 -11.99 -2.55
CA TRP A 7 7.48 -11.98 -2.75
C TRP A 7 8.26 -12.21 -1.44
N LEU A 8 7.80 -11.62 -0.33
CA LEU A 8 8.36 -11.86 1.01
C LEU A 8 8.13 -13.30 1.46
N LYS A 9 6.89 -13.80 1.36
CA LYS A 9 6.52 -15.17 1.77
C LYS A 9 7.28 -16.25 1.02
N GLU A 10 7.47 -16.09 -0.30
CA GLU A 10 8.26 -16.99 -1.15
C GLU A 10 9.73 -17.10 -0.69
N ARG A 11 10.24 -16.11 0.05
CA ARG A 11 11.60 -16.07 0.62
C ARG A 11 11.66 -16.47 2.09
N GLY A 12 10.55 -16.97 2.64
CA GLY A 12 10.46 -17.32 4.06
C GLY A 12 10.42 -16.10 5.00
N ILE A 13 10.21 -14.90 4.46
CA ILE A 13 10.11 -13.67 5.26
C ILE A 13 8.64 -13.43 5.61
N GLN A 14 8.35 -13.32 6.91
CA GLN A 14 6.98 -13.07 7.39
C GLN A 14 6.67 -11.57 7.44
N PRO A 15 5.68 -11.09 6.65
CA PRO A 15 5.25 -9.70 6.74
C PRO A 15 4.52 -9.42 8.05
N GLN A 16 4.64 -8.20 8.55
CA GLN A 16 4.19 -7.78 9.88
C GLN A 16 3.00 -6.83 9.81
N SER A 17 2.11 -6.95 10.80
CA SER A 17 1.04 -5.99 11.05
C SER A 17 1.61 -4.68 11.59
N ASP A 18 0.98 -3.55 11.23
CA ASP A 18 1.28 -2.24 11.82
C ASP A 18 0.40 -1.94 13.07
N GLY A 19 -0.33 -2.96 13.55
CA GLY A 19 -1.29 -2.88 14.64
C GLY A 19 -2.72 -2.53 14.19
N THR A 20 -2.89 -1.90 13.02
CA THR A 20 -4.20 -1.54 12.45
C THR A 20 -4.61 -2.47 11.32
N PHE A 21 -3.66 -2.75 10.41
CA PHE A 21 -3.89 -3.53 9.20
C PHE A 21 -3.24 -4.90 9.29
N LYS A 22 -3.96 -5.92 8.87
CA LYS A 22 -3.36 -7.25 8.71
C LYS A 22 -2.41 -7.23 7.50
N PRO A 23 -1.31 -7.97 7.55
CA PRO A 23 -0.36 -8.03 6.44
C PRO A 23 -0.85 -8.99 5.34
N VAL A 24 -2.00 -8.65 4.73
CA VAL A 24 -2.63 -9.40 3.64
C VAL A 24 -2.38 -8.76 2.28
N GLU A 25 -2.30 -7.43 2.23
CA GLU A 25 -1.86 -6.65 1.07
C GLU A 25 -1.13 -5.36 1.55
N PRO A 26 -0.42 -4.64 0.67
CA PRO A 26 0.23 -3.37 1.03
C PRO A 26 -0.76 -2.31 1.51
N ILE A 27 -0.31 -1.44 2.40
CA ILE A 27 -1.12 -0.36 2.97
C ILE A 27 -0.74 0.96 2.33
N VAL A 28 -1.72 1.72 1.87
CA VAL A 28 -1.51 3.06 1.30
C VAL A 28 -1.67 4.11 2.39
N ARG A 29 -0.76 5.08 2.41
CA ARG A 29 -0.82 6.32 3.21
C ARG A 29 -1.04 7.50 2.27
N PRO A 30 -2.30 7.90 1.99
CA PRO A 30 -2.59 9.00 1.05
C PRO A 30 -1.83 10.29 1.39
N TYR A 31 -1.80 10.67 2.67
CA TYR A 31 -1.06 11.84 3.15
C TYR A 31 0.43 11.83 2.79
N GLN A 32 1.08 10.66 2.85
CA GLN A 32 2.51 10.51 2.53
C GLN A 32 2.76 10.05 1.09
N ARG A 33 1.71 9.85 0.29
CA ARG A 33 1.77 9.42 -1.11
C ARG A 33 2.61 8.17 -1.32
N ASN A 34 2.47 7.19 -0.43
CA ASN A 34 3.19 5.94 -0.54
C ASN A 34 2.32 4.74 -0.16
N ALA A 35 2.76 3.57 -0.60
CA ALA A 35 2.27 2.28 -0.14
C ALA A 35 3.41 1.51 0.52
N PHE A 36 3.09 0.69 1.53
CA PHE A 36 4.11 0.00 2.30
C PHE A 36 3.72 -1.40 2.77
N VAL A 37 4.74 -2.19 3.13
CA VAL A 37 4.64 -3.48 3.85
C VAL A 37 5.76 -3.53 4.88
N TYR A 38 5.43 -3.85 6.14
CA TYR A 38 6.43 -4.09 7.19
C TYR A 38 6.88 -5.56 7.22
N PHE A 39 8.13 -5.78 7.60
CA PHE A 39 8.70 -7.10 7.87
C PHE A 39 9.90 -6.96 8.82
N ARG A 40 10.46 -8.10 9.27
CA ARG A 40 11.72 -8.11 10.02
C ARG A 40 12.84 -8.75 9.23
N ASP A 41 14.04 -8.21 9.39
CA ASP A 41 15.26 -8.90 8.94
C ASP A 41 15.66 -10.00 9.93
N PRO A 42 16.67 -10.84 9.60
CA PRO A 42 17.15 -11.89 10.50
C PRO A 42 17.71 -11.39 11.83
N ASP A 43 18.16 -10.13 11.89
CA ASP A 43 18.70 -9.50 13.10
C ASP A 43 17.57 -8.94 14.01
N GLY A 44 16.32 -8.96 13.54
CA GLY A 44 15.15 -8.51 14.27
C GLY A 44 14.83 -7.02 14.09
N HIS A 45 15.51 -6.32 13.18
CA HIS A 45 15.17 -4.94 12.83
C HIS A 45 13.86 -4.89 12.05
N ASN A 46 13.05 -3.86 12.31
CA ASN A 46 11.84 -3.61 11.54
C ASN A 46 12.21 -2.87 10.26
N LEU A 47 11.85 -3.44 9.12
CA LEU A 47 12.07 -2.89 7.79
C LEU A 47 10.75 -2.66 7.06
N GLU A 48 10.80 -1.79 6.05
CA GLU A 48 9.67 -1.43 5.22
C GLU A 48 10.02 -1.59 3.73
N LEU A 49 9.19 -2.31 2.97
CA LEU A 49 9.14 -2.15 1.52
C LEU A 49 8.16 -1.03 1.21
N ILE A 50 8.64 0.04 0.59
CA ILE A 50 7.87 1.25 0.31
C ILE A 50 7.91 1.61 -1.18
N CYS A 51 6.80 2.08 -1.73
CA CYS A 51 6.77 2.69 -3.05
C CYS A 51 5.94 3.97 -3.07
N ILE A 52 6.30 4.92 -3.92
CA ILE A 52 5.50 6.12 -4.17
C ILE A 52 4.23 5.73 -4.92
N VAL A 53 3.09 6.32 -4.56
CA VAL A 53 1.83 6.21 -5.32
C VAL A 53 1.50 7.53 -6.01
N PRO A 54 0.81 7.50 -7.17
CA PRO A 54 0.31 8.70 -7.83
C PRO A 54 -0.53 9.60 -6.92
N ASP A 55 -0.51 10.91 -7.21
CA ASP A 55 -1.33 11.93 -6.54
C ASP A 55 -2.74 12.01 -7.12
N ASP A 56 -3.36 10.85 -7.36
CA ASP A 56 -4.69 10.74 -7.93
C ASP A 56 -5.78 10.61 -6.87
N VAL A 57 -5.48 10.54 -5.58
CA VAL A 57 -6.49 10.42 -4.52
C VAL A 57 -6.24 11.49 -3.45
N PRO A 58 -7.27 12.11 -2.84
CA PRO A 58 -7.07 13.15 -1.84
C PRO A 58 -6.19 12.70 -0.67
N ALA A 59 -5.27 13.57 -0.26
CA ALA A 59 -4.25 13.28 0.75
C ALA A 59 -4.82 13.17 2.18
N ASP A 60 -6.02 13.70 2.42
CA ASP A 60 -6.73 13.67 3.70
C ASP A 60 -7.50 12.36 3.97
N LEU A 61 -7.53 11.44 2.99
CA LEU A 61 -8.12 10.13 3.17
C LEU A 61 -7.36 9.30 4.21
N PRO A 62 -8.06 8.44 4.99
CA PRO A 62 -7.42 7.54 5.93
C PRO A 62 -6.52 6.54 5.20
N ARG A 63 -5.62 5.92 5.97
CA ARG A 63 -4.88 4.74 5.49
C ARG A 63 -5.87 3.66 5.06
N MET A 64 -5.51 2.93 4.01
CA MET A 64 -6.37 1.90 3.43
C MET A 64 -5.53 0.81 2.79
N TYR A 65 -6.17 -0.30 2.46
CA TYR A 65 -5.53 -1.35 1.68
C TYR A 65 -5.27 -0.91 0.23
N TRP A 66 -4.26 -1.49 -0.42
CA TRP A 66 -3.91 -1.24 -1.82
C TRP A 66 -5.11 -1.38 -2.77
N SER A 67 -5.88 -2.46 -2.62
CA SER A 67 -7.07 -2.73 -3.42
C SER A 67 -8.19 -1.69 -3.27
N GLU A 68 -8.29 -1.05 -2.10
CA GLU A 68 -9.24 0.04 -1.87
C GLU A 68 -8.79 1.32 -2.57
N TRP A 69 -7.50 1.64 -2.46
CA TRP A 69 -6.91 2.78 -3.15
C TRP A 69 -7.04 2.66 -4.67
N GLU A 70 -6.80 1.48 -5.25
CA GLU A 70 -6.94 1.25 -6.69
C GLU A 70 -8.36 1.56 -7.19
N LYS A 71 -9.39 1.17 -6.42
CA LYS A 71 -10.79 1.47 -6.77
C LYS A 71 -11.07 2.97 -6.77
N LEU A 72 -10.47 3.73 -5.85
CA LEU A 72 -10.62 5.19 -5.80
C LEU A 72 -9.86 5.86 -6.96
N ALA A 73 -8.64 5.41 -7.23
CA ALA A 73 -7.81 5.91 -8.33
C ALA A 73 -8.47 5.69 -9.70
N LEU A 74 -9.07 4.51 -9.93
CA LEU A 74 -9.81 4.19 -11.17
C LEU A 74 -11.01 5.12 -11.36
N LYS A 75 -11.85 5.30 -10.33
CA LYS A 75 -13.02 6.20 -10.40
C LYS A 75 -12.65 7.64 -10.79
N LYS A 76 -11.48 8.13 -10.40
CA LYS A 76 -11.03 9.48 -10.76
C LYS A 76 -10.37 9.52 -12.14
N ARG A 77 -9.79 8.43 -12.62
CA ARG A 77 -9.33 8.31 -14.02
C ARG A 77 -10.52 8.41 -14.96
N ASP A 78 -11.57 7.62 -14.74
CA ASP A 78 -12.78 7.64 -15.57
C ASP A 78 -13.44 9.03 -15.62
N LYS A 79 -13.46 9.78 -14.50
CA LYS A 79 -13.99 11.15 -14.46
C LYS A 79 -13.13 12.19 -15.19
N ARG A 80 -11.84 11.94 -15.38
CA ARG A 80 -10.96 12.83 -16.15
C ARG A 80 -11.08 12.63 -17.65
N ASP A 81 -11.49 11.43 -18.07
CA ASP A 81 -11.60 11.07 -19.49
C ASP A 81 -12.93 11.53 -20.12
N PHE A 82 -13.90 11.99 -19.32
CA PHE A 82 -15.16 12.59 -19.78
C PHE A 82 -15.50 13.84 -18.96
N PRO A 83 -15.06 15.04 -19.37
CA PRO A 83 -15.48 16.27 -18.71
C PRO A 83 -16.96 16.52 -19.01
N THR A 84 -17.80 16.46 -17.97
CA THR A 84 -19.17 17.02 -17.97
C THR A 84 -19.13 18.53 -17.92
#